data_AF-A0AAV8RLB4-F1
#
_entry.id   AF-A0AAV8RLB4-F1
#
_cell.length_a   1.000
_cell.length_b   1.000
_cell.length_c   1.000
_cell.angle_alpha   90.00
_cell.angle_beta   90.00
_cell.angle_gamma   90.00
#
_symmetry.space_group_name_H-M   'P 1'
#
loop_
_entity.id
_entity.type
_entity.pdbx_description
1 polymer ?
#
loop_
_entity_poly.entity_id
_entity_poly.type
_entity_poly.pdbx_seq_one_letter_code
_entity_poly.pdbx_strand_id
1 'polypeptide(L)'
;MKLALLLFFLLVSNFLPSSLAAPSSSGDGYTITGRVKVEGMTSKGFGVSSKLLNAKIILNGGQSVTFVRADGYFTFHNVPAGTHLIEVAALGYFFSPVRVDISARFPGKIQAALTENRKVLHELILEPLREEQYYEIREPFSIMSFLKSPMGLMVGFMLLVIFVMPKLVENMDPEEIRRAQEEMRTNFLPGSS
;
A
#
# COMPACT_ATOMS: atom_id res chain seq x y z
N MET A 1 -20.42 -3.50 -65.73
CA MET A 1 -20.00 -2.14 -65.32
C MET A 1 -20.40 -1.79 -63.87
N LYS A 2 -21.64 -2.05 -63.42
CA LYS A 2 -22.08 -1.74 -62.04
C LYS A 2 -21.31 -2.50 -60.93
N LEU A 3 -20.96 -3.77 -61.15
CA LEU A 3 -20.22 -4.58 -60.16
C LEU A 3 -18.77 -4.11 -59.97
N ALA A 4 -18.11 -3.71 -61.05
CA ALA A 4 -16.75 -3.17 -61.01
C ALA A 4 -16.69 -1.82 -60.28
N LEU A 5 -17.71 -0.98 -60.45
CA LEU A 5 -17.84 0.30 -59.74
C LEU A 5 -18.04 0.10 -58.22
N LEU A 6 -18.80 -0.92 -57.84
CA LEU A 6 -19.07 -1.25 -56.44
C LEU A 6 -17.84 -1.85 -55.73
N LEU A 7 -17.10 -2.72 -56.42
CA LEU A 7 -15.80 -3.24 -55.95
C LEU A 7 -14.74 -2.14 -55.82
N PHE A 8 -14.71 -1.18 -56.75
CA PHE A 8 -13.81 -0.03 -56.67
C PHE A 8 -14.15 0.86 -55.46
N PHE A 9 -15.44 1.10 -55.18
CA PHE A 9 -15.87 1.87 -54.02
C PHE A 9 -15.50 1.20 -52.68
N LEU A 10 -15.65 -0.14 -52.59
CA LEU A 10 -15.22 -0.93 -51.43
C LEU A 10 -13.69 -0.93 -51.26
N LEU A 11 -12.94 -0.92 -52.35
CA LEU A 11 -11.47 -0.84 -52.29
C LEU A 11 -11.05 0.53 -51.75
N VAL A 12 -11.68 1.61 -52.22
CA VAL A 12 -11.38 2.99 -51.79
C VAL A 12 -11.77 3.25 -50.32
N SER A 13 -12.85 2.64 -49.82
CA SER A 13 -13.23 2.80 -48.40
C SER A 13 -12.22 2.18 -47.42
N ASN A 14 -11.40 1.22 -47.86
CA ASN A 14 -10.32 0.64 -47.05
C ASN A 14 -9.01 1.46 -47.12
N PHE A 15 -8.91 2.41 -48.04
CA PHE A 15 -7.80 3.36 -48.15
C PHE A 15 -8.07 4.69 -47.44
N LEU A 16 -9.24 4.86 -46.81
CA LEU A 16 -9.40 5.96 -45.86
C LEU A 16 -8.48 5.67 -44.67
N PRO A 17 -7.50 6.54 -44.38
CA PRO A 17 -6.82 6.44 -43.11
C PRO A 17 -7.88 6.63 -42.03
N SER A 18 -7.98 5.70 -41.08
CA SER A 18 -8.59 5.94 -39.77
C SER A 18 -7.73 6.95 -39.00
N SER A 19 -7.49 8.11 -39.59
CA SER A 19 -6.76 9.20 -38.99
C SER A 19 -7.70 9.89 -38.03
N LEU A 20 -7.55 9.49 -36.78
CA LEU A 20 -7.79 10.28 -35.59
C LEU A 20 -9.18 10.93 -35.58
N ALA A 21 -10.08 10.34 -34.78
CA ALA A 21 -10.84 11.17 -33.87
C ALA A 21 -9.81 12.05 -33.13
N ALA A 22 -9.57 13.25 -33.68
CA ALA A 22 -8.80 14.26 -32.99
C ALA A 22 -9.53 14.47 -31.67
N PRO A 23 -8.90 14.30 -30.49
CA PRO A 23 -9.35 15.12 -29.38
C PRO A 23 -9.29 16.54 -29.93
N SER A 24 -10.41 17.24 -29.88
CA SER A 24 -10.47 18.68 -30.13
C SER A 24 -9.60 19.35 -29.08
N SER A 25 -8.29 19.29 -29.28
CA SER A 25 -7.30 20.12 -28.62
C SER A 25 -7.41 21.48 -29.28
N SER A 26 -8.52 22.15 -28.94
CA SER A 26 -8.45 23.59 -28.74
C SER A 26 -7.18 23.82 -27.93
N GLY A 27 -6.21 24.52 -28.53
CA GLY A 27 -4.82 24.63 -28.07
C GLY A 27 -4.61 25.31 -26.71
N ASP A 28 -5.62 25.30 -25.86
CA ASP A 28 -5.59 25.82 -24.51
C ASP A 28 -5.46 24.64 -23.56
N GLY A 29 -4.26 24.09 -23.52
CA GLY A 29 -3.93 23.11 -22.50
C GLY A 29 -4.00 23.76 -21.12
N TYR A 30 -4.74 23.14 -20.20
CA TYR A 30 -4.96 23.70 -18.87
C TYR A 30 -3.76 23.43 -17.97
N THR A 31 -3.48 24.38 -17.07
CA THR A 31 -2.46 24.19 -16.04
C THR A 31 -3.13 23.75 -14.76
N ILE A 32 -2.76 22.57 -14.26
CA ILE A 32 -3.20 22.06 -12.96
C ILE A 32 -2.10 22.36 -11.96
N THR A 33 -2.45 23.04 -10.88
CA THR A 33 -1.55 23.30 -9.75
C THR A 33 -2.09 22.61 -8.50
N GLY A 34 -1.21 21.95 -7.77
CA GLY A 34 -1.56 21.31 -6.50
C GLY A 34 -0.39 21.34 -5.53
N ARG A 35 -0.71 21.00 -4.28
CA ARG A 35 0.24 20.92 -3.18
C ARG A 35 0.10 19.58 -2.48
N VAL A 36 1.20 18.86 -2.33
CA VAL A 36 1.23 17.65 -1.51
C VAL A 36 1.60 18.06 -0.09
N LYS A 37 0.70 17.83 0.87
CA LYS A 37 0.94 18.12 2.29
C LYS A 37 1.03 16.81 3.03
N VAL A 38 2.22 16.45 3.47
CA VAL A 38 2.45 15.25 4.28
C VAL A 38 2.50 15.66 5.73
N GLU A 39 1.63 15.10 6.56
CA GLU A 39 1.72 15.26 8.02
C GLU A 39 3.04 14.63 8.47
N GLY A 40 3.93 15.48 9.02
CA GLY A 40 5.36 15.19 9.17
C GLY A 40 6.24 16.38 8.77
N MET A 41 5.70 17.35 8.02
CA MET A 41 6.37 18.62 7.69
C MET A 41 6.66 19.51 8.92
N THR A 42 6.02 19.25 10.07
CA THR A 42 6.08 20.08 11.29
C THR A 42 6.76 19.40 12.48
N SER A 43 7.18 18.14 12.39
CA SER A 43 7.98 17.49 13.42
C SER A 43 9.46 17.59 13.09
N LYS A 44 10.15 18.46 13.85
CA LYS A 44 11.61 18.55 14.00
C LYS A 44 12.37 17.32 13.48
N GLY A 45 12.94 17.41 12.28
CA GLY A 45 13.81 16.35 11.75
C GLY A 45 14.28 16.65 10.33
N PHE A 46 15.57 16.92 10.18
CA PHE A 46 16.31 17.24 8.96
C PHE A 46 16.29 16.16 7.84
N GLY A 47 15.39 15.18 7.89
CA GLY A 47 15.37 14.00 7.00
C GLY A 47 14.02 13.67 6.32
N VAL A 48 12.95 14.41 6.58
CA VAL A 48 11.62 14.13 6.00
C VAL A 48 11.40 14.87 4.66
N SER A 49 12.01 16.06 4.52
CA SER A 49 11.94 16.84 3.27
C SER A 49 12.53 16.10 2.06
N SER A 50 13.59 15.30 2.25
CA SER A 50 14.23 14.56 1.16
C SER A 50 13.38 13.41 0.59
N LYS A 51 12.48 12.82 1.38
CA LYS A 51 11.60 11.72 0.92
C LYS A 51 10.54 12.20 -0.07
N LEU A 52 10.12 13.47 0.01
CA LEU A 52 9.17 14.07 -0.93
C LEU A 52 9.83 14.68 -2.17
N LEU A 53 11.14 14.98 -2.13
CA LEU A 53 11.88 15.46 -3.32
C LEU A 53 11.86 14.43 -4.47
N ASN A 54 11.69 13.14 -4.13
CA ASN A 54 11.57 12.05 -5.11
C ASN A 54 10.11 11.60 -5.33
N ALA A 55 9.12 12.34 -4.81
CA ALA A 55 7.72 12.02 -5.06
C ALA A 55 7.39 12.30 -6.52
N LYS A 56 6.91 11.26 -7.20
CA LYS A 56 6.50 11.28 -8.61
C LYS A 56 4.98 11.39 -8.66
N ILE A 57 4.48 12.34 -9.43
CA ILE A 57 3.05 12.49 -9.66
C ILE A 57 2.73 12.01 -11.07
N ILE A 58 1.75 11.12 -11.15
CA ILE A 58 1.37 10.39 -12.35
C ILE A 58 -0.04 10.82 -12.73
N LEU A 59 -0.20 11.26 -13.98
CA LEU A 59 -1.48 11.61 -14.57
C LEU A 59 -1.94 10.47 -15.48
N ASN A 60 -3.19 10.03 -15.33
CA ASN A 60 -3.85 9.02 -16.16
C ASN A 60 -3.01 7.74 -16.35
N GLY A 61 -2.40 7.23 -15.27
CA GLY A 61 -1.59 6.01 -15.33
C GLY A 61 -0.28 6.14 -16.13
N GLY A 62 0.23 7.35 -16.34
CA GLY A 62 1.55 7.60 -16.94
C GLY A 62 1.55 8.41 -18.23
N GLN A 63 0.40 8.92 -18.68
CA GLN A 63 0.32 9.79 -19.86
C GLN A 63 1.09 11.10 -19.66
N SER A 64 1.12 11.61 -18.43
CA SER A 64 1.97 12.73 -18.05
C SER A 64 2.52 12.48 -16.66
N VAL A 65 3.77 12.88 -16.46
CA VAL A 65 4.49 12.67 -15.22
C VAL A 65 5.14 13.98 -14.84
N THR A 66 4.99 14.38 -13.59
CA THR A 66 5.71 15.52 -13.02
C THR A 66 6.28 15.14 -11.66
N PHE A 67 7.22 15.94 -11.16
CA PHE A 67 7.84 15.74 -9.86
C PHE A 67 7.40 16.84 -8.90
N VAL A 68 7.35 16.50 -7.61
CA VAL A 68 7.06 17.47 -6.55
C VAL A 68 8.30 18.34 -6.33
N ARG A 69 8.11 19.66 -6.31
CA ARG A 69 9.16 20.63 -5.99
C ARG A 69 9.42 20.66 -4.48
N ALA A 70 10.57 21.19 -4.06
CA ALA A 70 10.97 21.28 -2.65
C ALA A 70 9.98 22.02 -1.73
N ASP A 71 9.14 22.90 -2.29
CA ASP A 71 8.06 23.62 -1.60
C ASP A 71 6.79 22.77 -1.42
N GLY A 72 6.76 21.54 -1.94
CA GLY A 72 5.62 20.63 -1.92
C GLY A 72 4.61 20.87 -3.05
N TYR A 73 4.91 21.78 -3.97
CA TYR A 73 4.02 22.09 -5.10
C TYR A 73 4.34 21.25 -6.33
N PHE A 74 3.31 21.02 -7.14
CA PHE A 74 3.44 20.42 -8.45
C PHE A 74 2.57 21.13 -9.48
N THR A 75 3.06 21.13 -10.72
CA THR A 75 2.35 21.72 -11.84
C THR A 75 2.33 20.75 -13.02
N PHE A 76 1.16 20.57 -13.60
CA PHE A 76 1.01 19.95 -14.90
C PHE A 76 0.63 21.01 -15.91
N HIS A 77 1.37 21.06 -17.01
CA HIS A 77 1.06 21.93 -18.13
C HIS A 77 0.43 21.12 -19.25
N ASN A 78 -0.35 21.80 -20.07
CA ASN A 78 -0.94 21.25 -21.28
C ASN A 78 -1.88 20.04 -21.06
N VAL A 79 -2.67 20.05 -19.99
CA VAL A 79 -3.65 18.99 -19.73
C VAL A 79 -4.92 19.26 -20.55
N PRO A 80 -5.42 18.31 -21.35
CA PRO A 80 -6.64 18.52 -22.14
C PRO A 80 -7.87 18.64 -21.24
N ALA A 81 -8.97 19.17 -21.77
CA ALA A 81 -10.23 19.18 -21.04
C ALA A 81 -10.82 17.77 -20.95
N GLY A 82 -11.29 17.39 -19.76
CA GLY A 82 -11.80 16.07 -19.47
C GLY A 82 -11.56 15.67 -18.02
N THR A 83 -11.94 14.44 -17.70
CA THR A 83 -11.67 13.86 -16.38
C THR A 83 -10.32 13.17 -16.38
N HIS A 84 -9.43 13.64 -15.51
CA HIS A 84 -8.09 13.12 -15.31
C HIS A 84 -7.95 12.47 -13.94
N LEU A 85 -7.15 11.43 -13.85
CA LEU A 85 -6.83 10.76 -12.58
C LEU A 85 -5.39 11.09 -12.21
N ILE A 86 -5.19 11.65 -11.02
CA ILE A 86 -3.89 11.98 -10.45
C ILE A 86 -3.55 10.99 -9.35
N GLU A 87 -2.35 10.41 -9.45
CA GLU A 87 -1.78 9.50 -8.47
C GLU A 87 -0.45 10.06 -7.99
N VAL A 88 -0.16 9.90 -6.69
CA VAL A 88 1.13 10.30 -6.11
C VAL A 88 1.87 9.05 -5.69
N ALA A 89 3.01 8.82 -6.31
CA ALA A 89 3.94 7.77 -5.96
C ALA A 89 5.10 8.37 -5.14
N ALA A 90 5.09 8.15 -3.84
CA ALA A 90 6.20 8.49 -2.96
C ALA A 90 6.61 7.26 -2.15
N LEU A 91 7.90 7.13 -1.83
CA LEU A 91 8.40 5.98 -1.10
C LEU A 91 7.94 6.05 0.37
N GLY A 92 7.18 5.04 0.81
CA GLY A 92 6.70 4.90 2.20
C GLY A 92 5.46 5.72 2.53
N TYR A 93 4.78 6.29 1.53
CA TYR A 93 3.51 7.00 1.72
C TYR A 93 2.52 6.56 0.65
N PHE A 94 1.32 6.17 1.12
CA PHE A 94 0.22 5.84 0.23
C PHE A 94 -0.78 7.00 0.15
N PHE A 95 -1.01 7.50 -1.06
CA PHE A 95 -1.95 8.59 -1.33
C PHE A 95 -3.20 8.06 -2.04
N SER A 96 -4.36 8.68 -1.73
CA SER A 96 -5.60 8.41 -2.45
C SER A 96 -5.53 8.96 -3.88
N PRO A 97 -5.93 8.20 -4.91
CA PRO A 97 -6.05 8.73 -6.26
C PRO A 97 -7.14 9.81 -6.33
N VAL A 98 -6.86 10.92 -7.01
CA VAL A 98 -7.76 12.07 -7.11
C VAL A 98 -8.25 12.24 -8.54
N ARG A 99 -9.55 12.38 -8.72
CA ARG A 99 -10.16 12.63 -10.03
C ARG A 99 -10.33 14.12 -10.22
N VAL A 100 -9.68 14.70 -11.21
CA VAL A 100 -9.79 16.11 -11.55
C VAL A 100 -10.61 16.25 -12.82
N ASP A 101 -11.73 16.96 -12.74
CA ASP A 101 -12.55 17.28 -13.89
C ASP A 101 -12.25 18.70 -14.38
N ILE A 102 -11.84 18.79 -15.64
CA ILE A 102 -11.45 20.03 -16.30
C ILE A 102 -12.52 20.37 -17.32
N SER A 103 -13.29 21.42 -17.04
CA SER A 103 -14.34 21.86 -17.94
C SER A 103 -13.79 22.79 -19.02
N ALA A 104 -13.94 22.42 -20.30
CA ALA A 104 -13.68 23.32 -21.42
C ALA A 104 -14.64 24.51 -21.50
N ARG A 105 -15.81 24.42 -20.82
CA ARG A 105 -16.86 25.46 -20.89
C ARG A 105 -16.54 26.68 -20.04
N PHE A 106 -15.73 26.51 -19.00
CA PHE A 106 -15.36 27.57 -18.07
C PHE A 106 -13.84 27.51 -17.82
N PRO A 107 -13.02 28.17 -18.66
CA PRO A 107 -11.58 28.19 -18.45
C PRO A 107 -11.28 28.79 -17.07
N GLY A 108 -10.68 27.99 -16.20
CA GLY A 108 -10.35 28.37 -14.82
C GLY A 108 -11.21 27.72 -13.72
N LYS A 109 -12.32 27.05 -14.04
CA LYS A 109 -13.05 26.22 -13.06
C LYS A 109 -12.55 24.79 -13.12
N ILE A 110 -11.36 24.55 -12.55
CA ILE A 110 -10.84 23.20 -12.34
C ILE A 110 -11.56 22.62 -11.13
N GLN A 111 -12.36 21.58 -11.34
CA GLN A 111 -13.05 20.88 -10.25
C GLN A 111 -12.28 19.60 -9.94
N ALA A 112 -11.37 19.67 -8.97
CA ALA A 112 -10.85 18.46 -8.36
C ALA A 112 -11.95 17.81 -7.53
N ALA A 113 -12.28 16.54 -7.79
CA ALA A 113 -13.16 15.73 -6.97
C ALA A 113 -12.34 14.57 -6.38
N LEU A 114 -12.12 14.61 -5.06
CA LEU A 114 -11.54 13.47 -4.36
C LEU A 114 -12.51 12.28 -4.48
N THR A 115 -11.98 11.08 -4.75
CA THR A 115 -12.76 9.82 -4.83
C THR A 115 -13.67 9.62 -3.60
N GLU A 116 -13.32 10.21 -2.46
CA GLU A 116 -14.03 10.09 -1.19
C GLU A 116 -14.92 11.31 -0.85
N ASN A 117 -14.72 12.47 -1.47
CA ASN A 117 -15.51 13.68 -1.18
C ASN A 117 -15.53 14.62 -2.40
N ARG A 118 -16.73 14.93 -2.91
CA ARG A 118 -16.96 15.89 -4.00
C ARG A 118 -16.74 17.34 -3.56
N LYS A 119 -15.57 17.67 -3.00
CA LYS A 119 -15.18 19.04 -2.66
C LYS A 119 -14.49 19.66 -3.87
N VAL A 120 -15.07 20.72 -4.43
CA VAL A 120 -14.46 21.55 -5.47
C VAL A 120 -13.26 22.27 -4.86
N LEU A 121 -12.08 21.66 -4.93
CA LEU A 121 -10.85 22.25 -4.41
C LEU A 121 -10.15 23.05 -5.51
N HIS A 122 -10.01 24.37 -5.28
CA HIS A 122 -9.19 25.26 -6.12
C HIS A 122 -7.69 24.97 -5.97
N GLU A 123 -7.29 24.37 -4.86
CA GLU A 123 -5.92 23.94 -4.57
C GLU A 123 -5.98 22.46 -4.13
N LEU A 124 -5.42 21.57 -4.96
CA LEU A 124 -5.36 20.14 -4.67
C LEU A 124 -4.39 19.91 -3.50
N ILE A 125 -4.91 19.85 -2.27
CA ILE A 125 -4.12 19.46 -1.10
C ILE A 125 -4.24 17.94 -0.95
N LEU A 126 -3.15 17.24 -1.24
CA LEU A 126 -3.06 15.80 -1.12
C LEU A 126 -2.47 15.46 0.24
N GLU A 127 -3.32 14.96 1.14
CA GLU A 127 -2.92 14.48 2.46
C GLU A 127 -2.69 12.96 2.39
N PRO A 128 -1.60 12.45 2.99
CA PRO A 128 -1.32 11.02 3.05
C PRO A 128 -2.39 10.34 3.91
N LEU A 129 -3.06 9.31 3.37
CA LEU A 129 -4.08 8.58 4.13
C LEU A 129 -3.46 7.67 5.19
N ARG A 130 -2.27 7.12 4.91
CA ARG A 130 -1.52 6.22 5.79
C ARG A 130 -0.03 6.39 5.57
N GLU A 131 0.73 6.51 6.66
CA GLU A 131 2.15 6.17 6.65
C GLU A 131 2.23 4.67 6.39
N GLU A 132 2.92 4.29 5.32
CA GLU A 132 2.99 2.90 4.90
C GLU A 132 3.88 2.16 5.91
N GLN A 133 3.27 1.58 6.94
CA GLN A 133 3.94 0.70 7.89
C GLN A 133 4.29 -0.62 7.18
N TYR A 134 5.34 -0.56 6.35
CA TYR A 134 5.97 -1.71 5.68
C TYR A 134 6.59 -2.71 6.67
N TYR A 135 6.57 -2.40 7.96
CA TYR A 135 7.00 -3.28 9.04
C TYR A 135 5.77 -3.69 9.85
N GLU A 136 5.47 -4.99 9.87
CA GLU A 136 4.71 -5.57 10.98
C GLU A 136 5.47 -5.23 12.26
N ILE A 137 4.86 -4.42 13.13
CA ILE A 137 5.40 -4.19 14.46
C ILE A 137 5.46 -5.56 15.11
N ARG A 138 6.68 -6.10 15.32
CA ARG A 138 6.87 -7.37 16.02
C ARG A 138 6.09 -7.28 17.32
N GLU A 139 5.15 -8.20 17.54
CA GLU A 139 4.36 -8.21 18.76
C GLU A 139 5.32 -8.04 19.94
N PRO A 140 5.20 -6.95 20.73
CA PRO A 140 6.07 -6.77 21.88
C PRO A 140 5.92 -7.99 22.76
N PHE A 141 7.02 -8.52 23.28
CA PHE A 141 7.01 -9.71 24.13
C PHE A 141 6.07 -9.46 25.31
N SER A 142 4.84 -9.96 25.21
CA SER A 142 3.87 -9.85 26.28
C SER A 142 4.21 -10.96 27.26
N ILE A 143 4.81 -10.60 28.40
CA ILE A 143 5.09 -11.53 29.50
C ILE A 143 3.80 -12.28 29.89
N MET A 144 2.66 -11.59 29.79
CA MET A 144 1.34 -12.14 30.03
C MET A 144 0.92 -13.18 28.97
N SER A 145 1.30 -12.99 27.70
CA SER A 145 1.08 -13.98 26.63
C SER A 145 2.10 -15.12 26.71
N PHE A 146 3.33 -14.87 27.15
CA PHE A 146 4.33 -15.91 27.36
C PHE A 146 3.92 -16.88 28.47
N LEU A 147 3.43 -16.39 29.62
CA LEU A 147 2.94 -17.24 30.71
C LEU A 147 1.74 -18.12 30.29
N LYS A 148 0.89 -17.59 29.41
CA LYS A 148 -0.26 -18.33 28.83
C LYS A 148 0.11 -19.20 27.63
N SER A 149 1.34 -19.09 27.13
CA SER A 149 1.79 -19.88 25.99
C SER A 149 2.06 -21.33 26.41
N PRO A 150 1.89 -22.32 25.51
CA PRO A 150 2.25 -23.71 25.78
C PRO A 150 3.70 -23.86 26.29
N MET A 151 4.62 -23.05 25.76
CA MET A 151 6.02 -23.05 26.19
C MET A 151 6.19 -22.53 27.63
N GLY A 152 5.51 -21.44 28.01
CA GLY A 152 5.57 -20.90 29.37
C GLY A 152 4.95 -21.83 30.42
N LEU A 153 3.84 -22.48 30.07
CA LEU A 153 3.18 -23.45 30.95
C LEU A 153 4.03 -24.70 31.15
N MET A 154 4.72 -25.19 30.11
CA MET A 154 5.68 -26.30 30.25
C MET A 154 6.86 -25.94 31.16
N VAL A 155 7.44 -24.73 31.02
CA VAL A 155 8.51 -24.26 31.92
C VAL A 155 8.00 -24.17 33.35
N GLY A 156 6.80 -23.62 33.57
CA GLY A 156 6.19 -23.54 34.90
C GLY A 156 5.93 -24.91 35.53
N PHE A 157 5.39 -25.85 34.74
CA PHE A 157 5.14 -27.23 35.18
C PHE A 157 6.45 -27.94 35.53
N MET A 158 7.50 -27.78 34.73
CA MET A 158 8.81 -28.37 34.99
C MET A 158 9.41 -27.89 36.32
N LEU A 159 9.34 -26.58 36.60
CA LEU A 159 9.83 -26.03 37.87
C LEU A 159 9.06 -26.57 39.08
N LEU A 160 7.75 -26.78 38.94
CA LEU A 160 6.92 -27.40 39.97
C LEU A 160 7.35 -28.85 40.22
N VAL A 161 7.58 -29.64 39.16
CA VAL A 161 8.04 -31.03 39.27
C VAL A 161 9.42 -31.10 39.94
N ILE A 162 10.34 -30.20 39.62
CA ILE A 162 11.67 -30.15 40.27
C ILE A 162 11.56 -29.90 41.77
N PHE A 163 10.56 -29.14 42.22
CA PHE A 163 10.32 -28.88 43.64
C PHE A 163 9.59 -30.03 44.35
N VAL A 164 8.68 -30.72 43.65
CA VAL A 164 7.85 -31.78 44.21
C VAL A 164 8.52 -33.16 44.16
N MET A 165 9.32 -33.44 43.12
CA MET A 165 10.10 -34.69 42.97
C MET A 165 10.93 -35.06 44.19
N PRO A 166 11.76 -34.17 44.78
CA PRO A 166 12.51 -34.53 45.98
C PRO A 166 11.59 -34.92 47.14
N LYS A 167 10.42 -34.29 47.28
CA LYS A 167 9.44 -34.63 48.32
C LYS A 167 8.70 -35.95 48.10
N LEU A 168 8.49 -36.36 46.86
CA LEU A 168 7.88 -37.65 46.53
C LEU A 168 8.89 -38.79 46.70
N VAL A 169 10.13 -38.58 46.26
CA VAL A 169 11.22 -39.57 46.36
C VAL A 169 11.64 -39.80 47.82
N GLU A 170 11.60 -38.77 48.66
CA GLU A 170 11.87 -38.89 50.10
C GLU A 170 10.84 -39.74 50.86
N ASN A 171 9.60 -39.89 50.36
CA ASN A 171 8.50 -40.57 51.05
C ASN A 171 8.01 -41.85 50.33
N MET A 172 8.63 -42.26 49.23
CA MET A 172 8.29 -43.48 48.48
C MET A 172 9.33 -44.58 48.67
N ASP A 173 8.89 -45.84 48.64
CA ASP A 173 9.77 -46.99 48.74
C ASP A 173 10.70 -47.11 47.51
N PRO A 174 11.99 -47.47 47.69
CA PRO A 174 12.98 -47.55 46.60
C PRO A 174 12.65 -48.58 45.51
N GLU A 175 11.73 -49.51 45.77
CA GLU A 175 11.19 -50.46 44.81
C GLU A 175 10.22 -49.82 43.80
N GLU A 176 9.42 -48.84 44.23
CA GLU A 176 8.39 -48.21 43.37
C GLU A 176 9.00 -47.16 42.43
N ILE A 177 10.02 -46.44 42.90
CA ILE A 177 10.78 -45.48 42.10
C ILE A 177 11.52 -46.19 40.96
N ARG A 178 12.02 -47.40 41.21
CA ARG A 178 12.67 -48.24 40.18
C ARG A 178 11.69 -48.68 39.10
N ARG A 179 10.47 -49.08 39.48
CA ARG A 179 9.40 -49.45 38.53
C ARG A 179 8.95 -48.23 37.71
N ALA A 180 8.78 -47.08 38.35
CA ALA A 180 8.46 -45.82 37.65
C ALA A 180 9.58 -45.38 36.69
N GLN A 181 10.85 -45.57 37.06
CA GLN A 181 11.99 -45.33 36.16
C GLN A 181 12.03 -46.32 35.00
N GLU A 182 11.73 -47.60 35.24
CA GLU A 182 11.64 -48.62 34.20
C GLU A 182 10.56 -48.25 33.18
N GLU A 183 9.37 -47.84 33.63
CA GLU A 183 8.26 -47.41 32.78
C GLU A 183 8.53 -46.11 32.00
N MET A 184 9.20 -45.12 32.62
CA MET A 184 9.61 -43.89 31.92
C MET A 184 10.66 -44.18 30.85
N ARG A 185 11.57 -45.13 31.12
CA ARG A 185 12.64 -45.51 30.19
C ARG A 185 12.12 -46.30 28.99
N THR A 186 11.09 -47.13 29.15
CA THR A 186 10.41 -47.81 28.03
C THR A 186 9.54 -46.86 27.21
N ASN A 187 8.88 -45.86 27.82
CA ASN A 187 8.01 -44.92 27.07
C ASN A 187 8.77 -43.76 26.40
N PHE A 188 9.94 -43.36 26.89
CA PHE A 188 10.71 -42.23 26.34
C PHE A 188 11.50 -42.56 25.06
N LEU A 189 11.73 -43.84 24.78
CA LEU A 189 12.31 -44.29 23.52
C LEU A 189 11.20 -44.86 22.62
N PRO A 190 10.68 -44.10 21.64
CA PRO A 190 9.87 -44.71 20.59
C PRO A 190 10.76 -45.76 19.92
N GLY A 191 10.26 -46.99 19.87
CA GLY A 191 11.02 -48.16 19.44
C GLY A 191 11.80 -47.90 18.16
N SER A 192 13.09 -48.25 18.19
CA SER A 192 13.82 -48.56 16.98
C SER A 192 13.24 -49.84 16.39
N SER A 193 12.30 -49.69 15.46
CA SER A 193 11.90 -50.72 14.49
C SER A 193 11.58 -50.04 13.18
#